data_AF-A0A8J1XFI6-F1
#
_entry.id   AF-A0A8J1XFI6-F1
#
_cell.length_a   1.000
_cell.length_b   1.000
_cell.length_c   1.000
_cell.angle_alpha   90.00
_cell.angle_beta   90.00
_cell.angle_gamma   90.00
#
_symmetry.space_group_name_H-M   'P 1'
#
loop_
_entity.id
_entity.type
_entity.pdbx_description
1 polymer ?
#
loop_
_entity_poly.entity_id
_entity_poly.type
_entity_poly.pdbx_seq_one_letter_code
_entity_poly.pdbx_strand_id
1 'polypeptide(L)'
;MERQIILKIAVGLVLFLIALLSKSVEGIGCFVCTSINGSNPACEDTFNNSMTLDVYKPNCKAGRKARTGLFPATDCIKLKAVIDDSKVEHLIRACVTDDGGINSETEIGRISHCGFIRQIKLDGKEATGCILTCNTDGCNGAVHLSLPTFGLLLTMFVLLRQLKIIHL
;
A
#
# COMPACT_ATOMS: atom_id res chain seq x y z
N MET A 1 -31.24 42.66 5.40
CA MET A 1 -31.41 41.61 4.36
C MET A 1 -30.07 41.05 3.93
N GLU A 2 -29.12 41.91 3.55
CA GLU A 2 -27.77 41.54 3.08
C GLU A 2 -26.93 40.73 4.09
N ARG A 3 -26.92 41.11 5.38
CA ARG A 3 -26.19 40.35 6.42
C ARG A 3 -26.66 38.90 6.58
N GLN A 4 -27.95 38.63 6.37
CA GLN A 4 -28.51 37.28 6.44
C GLN A 4 -28.17 36.45 5.19
N ILE A 5 -28.01 37.10 4.03
CA ILE A 5 -27.58 36.45 2.79
C ILE A 5 -26.09 36.11 2.88
N ILE A 6 -25.25 37.04 3.35
CA ILE A 6 -23.81 36.83 3.55
C ILE A 6 -23.57 35.69 4.54
N LEU A 7 -24.33 35.63 5.65
CA LEU A 7 -24.21 34.56 6.63
C LEU A 7 -24.56 33.19 6.04
N LYS A 8 -25.62 33.09 5.23
CA LYS A 8 -26.00 31.84 4.57
C LYS A 8 -24.97 31.38 3.54
N ILE A 9 -24.41 32.32 2.76
CA ILE A 9 -23.34 32.02 1.79
C ILE A 9 -22.08 31.54 2.51
N ALA A 10 -21.68 32.22 3.59
CA ALA A 10 -20.52 31.84 4.39
C ALA A 10 -20.70 30.44 5.02
N VAL A 11 -21.88 30.14 5.58
CA VAL A 11 -22.20 28.82 6.12
C VAL A 11 -22.17 27.75 5.02
N GLY A 12 -22.73 28.04 3.84
CA GLY A 12 -22.69 27.13 2.69
C GLY A 12 -21.27 26.83 2.21
N LEU A 13 -20.40 27.85 2.14
CA LEU A 13 -18.99 27.68 1.77
C LEU A 13 -18.21 26.87 2.80
N VAL A 14 -18.46 27.08 4.09
CA VAL A 14 -17.83 26.30 5.17
C VAL A 14 -18.27 24.84 5.10
N LEU A 15 -19.57 24.56 4.89
CA LEU A 15 -20.06 23.19 4.75
C LEU A 15 -19.50 22.49 3.49
N PHE A 16 -19.37 23.21 2.38
CA PHE A 16 -18.75 22.70 1.17
C PHE A 16 -17.26 22.38 1.37
N LEU A 17 -16.51 23.27 2.04
CA LEU A 17 -15.11 23.03 2.41
C LEU A 17 -14.96 21.80 3.34
N ILE A 18 -15.86 21.64 4.31
CA ILE A 18 -15.86 20.46 5.20
C ILE A 18 -16.11 19.17 4.39
N ALA A 19 -17.07 19.19 3.45
CA ALA A 19 -17.37 18.04 2.59
C ALA A 19 -16.21 17.68 1.64
N LEU A 20 -15.44 18.67 1.17
CA LEU A 20 -14.22 18.42 0.38
C LEU A 20 -13.07 17.86 1.23
N LEU A 21 -13.06 18.13 2.54
CA LEU A 21 -12.03 17.68 3.48
C LEU A 21 -12.36 16.33 4.15
N SER A 22 -13.60 15.83 4.03
CA SER A 22 -13.94 14.48 4.50
C SER A 22 -13.22 13.44 3.64
N LYS A 23 -12.09 12.92 4.15
CA LYS A 23 -11.46 11.71 3.62
C LYS A 23 -12.28 10.50 4.03
N SER A 24 -12.68 9.66 3.09
CA SER A 24 -13.14 8.31 3.41
C SER A 24 -11.96 7.53 4.00
N VAL A 25 -12.19 6.87 5.13
CA VAL A 25 -11.21 5.93 5.70
C VAL A 25 -11.48 4.58 5.06
N GLU A 26 -10.81 4.31 3.95
CA GLU A 26 -10.80 3.00 3.31
C GLU A 26 -9.51 2.25 3.69
N GLY A 27 -9.57 0.91 3.66
CA GLY A 27 -8.36 0.10 3.83
C GLY A 27 -7.44 0.25 2.63
N ILE A 28 -6.14 0.10 2.82
CA ILE A 28 -5.21 0.19 1.68
C ILE A 28 -5.42 -0.96 0.69
N GLY A 29 -5.08 -0.74 -0.56
CA GLY A 29 -5.03 -1.78 -1.58
C GLY A 29 -3.67 -2.47 -1.61
N CYS A 30 -3.66 -3.81 -1.65
CA CYS A 30 -2.42 -4.60 -1.71
C CYS A 30 -2.48 -5.62 -2.82
N PHE A 31 -1.32 -6.05 -3.31
CA PHE A 31 -1.25 -7.31 -4.04
C PHE A 31 -1.43 -8.48 -3.05
N VAL A 32 -2.33 -9.41 -3.37
CA VAL A 32 -2.67 -10.56 -2.53
C VAL A 32 -2.58 -11.83 -3.36
N CYS A 33 -1.58 -12.66 -3.08
CA CYS A 33 -1.32 -13.88 -3.82
C CYS A 33 -0.33 -14.79 -3.08
N THR A 34 -0.26 -16.04 -3.54
CA THR A 34 0.77 -16.99 -3.13
C THR A 34 1.31 -17.69 -4.36
N SER A 35 2.62 -17.94 -4.36
CA SER A 35 3.34 -18.76 -5.33
C SER A 35 4.26 -19.71 -4.59
N ILE A 36 4.25 -20.96 -5.03
CA ILE A 36 5.09 -22.04 -4.48
C ILE A 36 5.95 -22.53 -5.62
N ASN A 37 7.28 -22.37 -5.50
CA ASN A 37 8.24 -22.66 -6.58
C ASN A 37 7.85 -22.03 -7.94
N GLY A 38 7.36 -20.78 -7.93
CA GLY A 38 6.98 -20.08 -9.17
C GLY A 38 5.66 -20.52 -9.79
N SER A 39 4.82 -21.27 -9.06
CA SER A 39 3.52 -21.75 -9.55
C SER A 39 2.56 -20.65 -9.99
N ASN A 40 2.76 -19.40 -9.54
CA ASN A 40 1.93 -18.26 -9.88
C ASN A 40 2.78 -17.08 -10.39
N PRO A 41 3.00 -16.97 -11.72
CA PRO A 41 3.82 -15.91 -12.32
C PRO A 41 3.34 -14.47 -12.03
N ALA A 42 2.03 -14.27 -11.80
CA ALA A 42 1.48 -12.97 -11.42
C ALA A 42 1.90 -12.55 -10.00
N CYS A 43 2.17 -13.53 -9.14
CA CYS A 43 2.66 -13.29 -7.80
C CYS A 43 4.17 -13.09 -7.75
N GLU A 44 4.90 -13.60 -8.75
CA GLU A 44 6.34 -13.42 -8.87
C GLU A 44 6.73 -11.97 -9.17
N ASP A 45 8.00 -11.64 -8.95
CA ASP A 45 8.58 -10.34 -9.32
C ASP A 45 8.96 -10.34 -10.81
N THR A 46 7.97 -10.59 -11.68
CA THR A 46 8.18 -10.51 -13.12
C THR A 46 8.06 -9.06 -13.59
N PHE A 47 8.87 -8.66 -14.56
CA PHE A 47 8.85 -7.32 -15.15
C PHE A 47 7.59 -7.06 -16.03
N ASN A 48 6.63 -7.99 -16.08
CA ASN A 48 5.44 -7.89 -16.93
C ASN A 48 4.21 -7.45 -16.12
N ASN A 49 3.75 -6.22 -16.37
CA ASN A 49 2.69 -5.54 -15.63
C ASN A 49 1.27 -6.04 -15.95
N SER A 50 1.09 -6.83 -17.01
CA SER A 50 -0.25 -7.25 -17.46
C SER A 50 -0.86 -8.32 -16.56
N MET A 51 -0.04 -9.12 -15.88
CA MET A 51 -0.50 -10.22 -15.02
C MET A 51 -0.74 -9.80 -13.56
N THR A 52 -0.16 -8.69 -13.11
CA THR A 52 -0.19 -8.26 -11.70
C THR A 52 -1.49 -7.57 -11.29
N LEU A 53 -2.30 -7.09 -12.24
CA LEU A 53 -3.58 -6.42 -11.94
C LEU A 53 -4.62 -7.36 -11.29
N ASP A 54 -4.65 -8.64 -11.66
CA ASP A 54 -5.63 -9.60 -11.14
C ASP A 54 -5.43 -9.93 -9.65
N VAL A 55 -4.17 -9.82 -9.20
CA VAL A 55 -3.79 -10.08 -7.80
C VAL A 55 -3.83 -8.82 -6.93
N TYR A 56 -4.05 -7.64 -7.51
CA TYR A 56 -4.32 -6.43 -6.72
C TYR A 56 -5.73 -6.46 -6.13
N LYS A 57 -5.84 -6.16 -4.83
CA LYS A 57 -7.11 -6.09 -4.11
C LYS A 57 -7.27 -4.68 -3.51
N PRO A 58 -8.15 -3.84 -4.07
CA PRO A 58 -8.48 -2.55 -3.46
C PRO A 58 -9.25 -2.77 -2.15
N ASN A 59 -9.14 -1.83 -1.21
CA ASN A 59 -9.86 -1.87 0.06
C ASN A 59 -9.66 -3.20 0.80
N CYS A 60 -8.41 -3.67 0.83
CA CYS A 60 -8.09 -4.99 1.33
C CYS A 60 -8.44 -5.08 2.81
N LYS A 61 -8.86 -6.28 3.23
CA LYS A 61 -9.21 -6.54 4.62
C LYS A 61 -8.46 -7.76 5.12
N ALA A 62 -8.02 -7.69 6.36
CA ALA A 62 -7.30 -8.77 7.01
C ALA A 62 -7.95 -9.13 8.35
N GLY A 63 -7.70 -10.35 8.80
CA GLY A 63 -8.02 -10.75 10.16
C GLY A 63 -7.12 -10.02 11.16
N ARG A 64 -7.63 -9.81 12.37
CA ARG A 64 -6.86 -9.23 13.48
C ARG A 64 -6.78 -10.24 14.62
N LYS A 65 -5.60 -10.40 15.22
CA LYS A 65 -5.40 -11.32 16.34
C LYS A 65 -6.41 -11.02 17.46
N ALA A 66 -6.98 -12.08 18.04
CA ALA A 66 -7.97 -12.01 19.11
C ALA A 66 -9.24 -11.21 18.78
N ARG A 67 -9.58 -11.01 17.50
CA ARG A 67 -10.86 -10.43 17.07
C ARG A 67 -11.51 -11.25 15.97
N THR A 68 -12.83 -11.34 16.01
CA THR A 68 -13.62 -12.02 14.99
C THR A 68 -13.99 -11.03 13.89
N GLY A 69 -13.84 -11.46 12.63
CA GLY A 69 -14.16 -10.67 11.45
C GLY A 69 -12.94 -10.09 10.74
N LEU A 70 -13.22 -9.32 9.69
CA LEU A 70 -12.22 -8.70 8.83
C LEU A 70 -12.20 -7.19 9.04
N PHE A 71 -11.00 -6.63 9.14
CA PHE A 71 -10.76 -5.22 9.38
C PHE A 71 -10.05 -4.61 8.17
N PRO A 72 -10.23 -3.30 7.90
CA PRO A 72 -9.44 -2.61 6.89
C PRO A 72 -7.94 -2.86 7.11
N ALA A 73 -7.24 -3.23 6.05
CA ALA A 73 -5.81 -3.37 6.08
C ALA A 73 -5.14 -2.00 6.23
N THR A 74 -4.07 -1.95 7.00
CA THR A 74 -3.23 -0.76 7.20
C THR A 74 -1.88 -0.90 6.51
N ASP A 75 -1.45 -2.14 6.27
CA ASP A 75 -0.14 -2.45 5.72
C ASP A 75 -0.23 -3.62 4.72
N CYS A 76 0.68 -3.62 3.76
CA CYS A 76 0.92 -4.71 2.85
C CYS A 76 2.20 -5.42 3.25
N ILE A 77 2.23 -6.74 3.09
CA ILE A 77 3.43 -7.55 3.26
C ILE A 77 3.83 -8.24 1.96
N LYS A 78 5.13 -8.46 1.80
CA LYS A 78 5.72 -9.35 0.81
C LYS A 78 6.74 -10.23 1.51
N LEU A 79 6.45 -11.52 1.54
CA LEU A 79 7.29 -12.55 2.13
C LEU A 79 7.89 -13.41 1.03
N LYS A 80 9.21 -13.53 1.01
CA LYS A 80 9.94 -14.45 0.14
C LYS A 80 10.82 -15.35 1.01
N ALA A 81 10.50 -16.63 1.10
CA ALA A 81 11.19 -17.55 2.00
C ALA A 81 11.33 -18.95 1.42
N VAL A 82 12.34 -19.68 1.88
CA VAL A 82 12.61 -21.08 1.52
C VAL A 82 12.47 -21.93 2.77
N ILE A 83 11.61 -22.94 2.74
CA ILE A 83 11.45 -23.88 3.86
C ILE A 83 12.72 -24.73 3.97
N ASP A 84 13.30 -24.80 5.16
CA ASP A 84 14.63 -25.40 5.34
C ASP A 84 14.64 -26.90 5.05
N ASP A 85 13.58 -27.63 5.39
CA ASP A 85 13.46 -29.08 5.19
C ASP A 85 13.22 -29.47 3.72
N SER A 86 12.28 -28.80 3.06
CA SER A 86 11.81 -29.18 1.72
C SER A 86 12.50 -28.41 0.59
N LYS A 87 13.26 -27.36 0.93
CA LYS A 87 13.85 -26.41 -0.04
C LYS A 87 12.82 -25.79 -0.99
N VAL A 88 11.56 -25.74 -0.57
CA VAL A 88 10.47 -25.14 -1.34
C VAL A 88 10.47 -23.64 -1.10
N GLU A 89 10.47 -22.88 -2.20
CA GLU A 89 10.36 -21.43 -2.20
C GLU A 89 8.89 -21.01 -2.13
N HIS A 90 8.58 -20.10 -1.21
CA HIS A 90 7.28 -19.46 -1.05
C HIS A 90 7.43 -17.96 -1.28
N LEU A 91 6.58 -17.43 -2.15
CA LEU A 91 6.35 -16.01 -2.30
C LEU A 91 4.90 -15.70 -1.94
N ILE A 92 4.71 -14.90 -0.90
CA ILE A 92 3.39 -14.54 -0.36
C ILE A 92 3.29 -13.02 -0.35
N ARG A 93 2.25 -12.50 -0.98
CA ARG A 93 1.84 -11.11 -0.84
C ARG A 93 0.48 -11.10 -0.15
N ALA A 94 0.32 -10.28 0.88
CA ALA A 94 -0.92 -10.21 1.63
C ALA A 94 -1.15 -8.80 2.19
N CYS A 95 -2.39 -8.51 2.54
CA CYS A 95 -2.72 -7.36 3.36
C CYS A 95 -2.79 -7.78 4.83
N VAL A 96 -2.40 -6.88 5.72
CA VAL A 96 -2.42 -7.09 7.17
C VAL A 96 -3.00 -5.87 7.85
N THR A 97 -3.63 -6.10 8.99
CA THR A 97 -4.12 -5.05 9.88
C THR A 97 -3.18 -4.96 11.06
N ASP A 98 -2.47 -3.85 11.15
CA ASP A 98 -1.69 -3.47 12.30
C ASP A 98 -2.62 -3.18 13.48
N ASP A 99 -2.30 -3.73 14.66
CA ASP A 99 -3.20 -3.69 15.81
C ASP A 99 -2.87 -2.61 16.84
N GLY A 100 -1.76 -1.89 16.65
CA GLY A 100 -1.30 -0.83 17.54
C GLY A 100 -0.61 -1.35 18.80
N GLY A 101 -0.31 -2.65 18.87
CA GLY A 101 0.46 -3.28 19.91
C GLY A 101 1.91 -2.75 19.99
N ILE A 102 2.53 -3.04 21.12
CA ILE A 102 3.94 -2.68 21.43
C ILE A 102 4.91 -3.84 21.17
N ASN A 103 4.40 -5.03 20.82
CA ASN A 103 5.20 -6.22 20.59
C ASN A 103 5.27 -6.48 19.07
N SER A 104 6.47 -6.37 18.49
CA SER A 104 6.74 -6.72 17.09
C SER A 104 6.40 -8.18 16.75
N GLU A 105 6.35 -9.07 17.74
CA GLU A 105 6.01 -10.49 17.59
C GLU A 105 4.53 -10.73 17.21
N THR A 106 3.65 -9.74 17.37
CA THR A 106 2.22 -9.85 16.99
C THR A 106 1.84 -9.00 15.78
N GLU A 107 2.73 -8.16 15.29
CA GLU A 107 2.48 -7.18 14.23
C GLU A 107 3.39 -7.42 13.03
N ILE A 108 3.05 -8.42 12.22
CA ILE A 108 3.75 -8.72 10.96
C ILE A 108 3.82 -7.49 10.02
N GLY A 109 2.86 -6.55 10.11
CA GLY A 109 2.84 -5.30 9.35
C GLY A 109 3.97 -4.31 9.69
N ARG A 110 4.67 -4.47 10.82
CA ARG A 110 5.76 -3.58 11.25
C ARG A 110 7.16 -4.19 11.09
N ILE A 111 7.24 -5.40 10.56
CA ILE A 111 8.51 -6.13 10.39
C ILE A 111 8.97 -6.02 8.94
N SER A 112 9.90 -5.11 8.68
CA SER A 112 10.68 -5.11 7.43
C SER A 112 12.09 -5.59 7.75
N HIS A 113 12.38 -6.83 7.40
CA HIS A 113 13.65 -7.45 7.75
C HIS A 113 14.10 -8.49 6.71
N CYS A 114 15.39 -8.41 6.37
CA CYS A 114 16.14 -9.36 5.57
C CYS A 114 17.47 -9.62 6.28
N GLY A 115 17.88 -10.89 6.48
CA GLY A 115 19.21 -11.20 7.03
C GLY A 115 19.19 -12.02 8.32
N PHE A 116 19.76 -11.50 9.42
CA PHE A 116 20.09 -12.27 10.64
C PHE A 116 18.92 -12.90 11.40
N ILE A 117 17.68 -12.57 11.08
CA ILE A 117 16.47 -13.34 11.43
C ILE A 117 16.32 -14.44 10.37
N ARG A 118 17.12 -15.49 10.50
CA ARG A 118 17.20 -16.58 9.50
C ARG A 118 16.04 -17.57 9.56
N GLN A 119 15.08 -17.39 10.46
CA GLN A 119 14.05 -18.40 10.71
C GLN A 119 12.71 -17.73 10.99
N ILE A 120 11.86 -17.69 9.97
CA ILE A 120 10.43 -17.47 10.14
C ILE A 120 9.74 -18.83 10.23
N LYS A 121 8.65 -18.92 10.99
CA LYS A 121 7.81 -20.12 10.98
C LYS A 121 6.73 -19.99 9.92
N LEU A 122 6.82 -20.79 8.87
CA LEU A 122 5.79 -20.93 7.84
C LEU A 122 5.17 -22.32 7.97
N ASP A 123 3.86 -22.39 8.23
CA ASP A 123 3.14 -23.65 8.50
C ASP A 123 3.81 -24.53 9.58
N GLY A 124 4.34 -23.88 10.63
CA GLY A 124 5.04 -24.54 11.73
C GLY A 124 6.46 -25.01 11.41
N LYS A 125 6.94 -24.84 10.18
CA LYS A 125 8.31 -25.19 9.76
C LYS A 125 9.21 -23.96 9.72
N GLU A 126 10.49 -24.17 9.99
CA GLU A 126 11.50 -23.13 9.85
C GLU A 126 11.75 -22.84 8.36
N ALA A 127 11.75 -21.56 8.03
CA ALA A 127 12.04 -21.07 6.70
C ALA A 127 13.00 -19.89 6.78
N THR A 128 13.93 -19.83 5.83
CA THR A 128 14.88 -18.74 5.68
C THR A 128 14.37 -17.76 4.62
N GLY A 129 14.29 -16.46 4.95
CA GLY A 129 13.74 -15.50 3.99
C GLY A 129 13.77 -14.04 4.40
N CYS A 130 13.04 -13.25 3.61
CA CYS A 130 12.83 -11.82 3.76
C CYS A 130 11.34 -11.53 3.92
N ILE A 131 11.01 -10.62 4.82
CA ILE A 131 9.69 -9.99 4.90
C ILE A 131 9.84 -8.49 4.71
N LEU A 132 9.04 -7.93 3.82
CA LEU A 132 8.97 -6.49 3.54
C LEU A 132 7.57 -6.00 3.85
N THR A 133 7.49 -4.86 4.52
CA THR A 133 6.24 -4.21 4.89
C THR A 133 6.20 -2.77 4.40
N CYS A 134 5.01 -2.26 4.13
CA CYS A 134 4.77 -0.90 3.69
C CYS A 134 3.28 -0.54 3.85
N ASN A 135 2.96 0.76 3.89
CA ASN A 135 1.64 1.28 4.28
C ASN A 135 0.98 2.17 3.22
N THR A 136 1.29 1.95 1.94
CA THR A 136 0.68 2.67 0.81
C THR A 136 0.10 1.71 -0.21
N ASP A 137 -0.85 2.18 -1.02
CA ASP A 137 -1.51 1.32 -2.01
C ASP A 137 -0.50 0.68 -2.98
N GLY A 138 -0.60 -0.64 -3.14
CA GLY A 138 0.20 -1.43 -4.07
C GLY A 138 1.69 -1.50 -3.74
N CYS A 139 2.11 -1.06 -2.54
CA CYS A 139 3.52 -0.94 -2.20
C CYS A 139 4.27 -2.28 -2.12
N ASN A 140 3.56 -3.40 -1.94
CA ASN A 140 4.13 -4.75 -1.93
C ASN A 140 4.26 -5.37 -3.33
N GLY A 141 4.15 -4.56 -4.39
CA GLY A 141 4.39 -4.95 -5.77
C GLY A 141 5.87 -5.09 -6.13
N ALA A 142 6.13 -5.25 -7.42
CA ALA A 142 7.49 -5.18 -7.95
C ALA A 142 8.00 -3.72 -7.99
N VAL A 143 9.28 -3.51 -7.74
CA VAL A 143 9.88 -2.16 -7.81
C VAL A 143 9.93 -1.72 -9.27
N HIS A 144 9.26 -0.62 -9.58
CA HIS A 144 9.38 0.06 -10.87
C HIS A 144 10.23 1.31 -10.71
N LEU A 145 11.21 1.50 -11.59
CA LEU A 145 11.93 2.76 -11.70
C LEU A 145 11.00 3.80 -12.34
N SER A 146 10.19 4.49 -11.55
CA SER A 146 9.41 5.62 -12.03
C SER A 146 10.33 6.82 -12.20
N LEU A 147 10.65 7.21 -13.43
CA LEU A 147 11.27 8.51 -13.69
C LEU A 147 10.34 9.61 -13.17
N PRO A 148 10.80 10.49 -12.26
CA PRO A 148 9.90 11.37 -11.53
C PRO A 148 9.49 12.58 -12.38
N THR A 149 8.25 13.04 -12.13
CA THR A 149 7.69 14.41 -11.97
C THR A 149 8.43 15.67 -12.45
N PHE A 150 9.69 15.61 -12.85
CA PHE A 150 10.47 16.72 -13.41
C PHE A 150 9.80 17.33 -14.65
N GLY A 151 9.14 16.51 -15.49
CA GLY A 151 8.37 16.98 -16.64
C GLY A 151 7.15 17.85 -16.26
N LEU A 152 6.51 17.57 -15.12
CA LEU A 152 5.36 18.37 -14.63
C LEU A 152 5.80 19.73 -14.07
N LEU A 153 6.95 19.78 -13.40
CA LEU A 153 7.53 21.05 -12.95
C LEU A 153 8.04 21.89 -14.12
N LEU A 154 8.63 21.26 -15.15
CA LEU A 154 9.10 21.96 -16.35
C LEU A 154 7.92 22.55 -17.15
N THR A 155 6.83 21.81 -17.30
CA THR A 155 5.62 22.28 -18.01
C THR A 155 4.93 23.41 -17.26
N MET A 156 4.84 23.35 -15.93
CA MET A 156 4.35 24.47 -15.10
C MET A 156 5.25 25.71 -15.23
N PHE A 157 6.58 25.55 -15.25
CA PHE A 157 7.51 26.66 -15.40
C PHE A 157 7.40 27.33 -16.78
N VAL A 158 7.22 26.54 -17.85
CA VAL A 158 7.01 27.05 -19.22
C VAL A 158 5.68 27.78 -19.34
N LEU A 159 4.59 27.25 -18.76
CA LEU A 159 3.28 27.90 -18.74
C LEU A 159 3.28 29.22 -17.97
N LEU A 160 3.96 29.28 -16.82
CA LEU A 160 4.13 30.51 -16.04
C LEU A 160 4.98 31.57 -16.77
N ARG A 161 5.93 31.16 -17.61
CA ARG A 161 6.68 32.10 -18.47
C ARG A 161 5.82 32.64 -19.61
N GLN A 162 4.99 31.82 -20.24
CA GLN A 162 4.08 32.26 -21.32
C GLN A 162 3.05 33.29 -20.79
N LEU A 163 2.50 33.09 -19.59
CA LEU A 163 1.57 34.02 -18.95
C LEU A 163 2.19 35.39 -18.61
N LYS A 164 3.50 35.46 -18.32
CA LYS A 164 4.21 36.74 -18.12
C LYS A 164 4.49 37.49 -19.42
N ILE A 165 4.58 36.79 -20.56
CA ILE A 165 4.84 37.40 -21.88
C ILE A 165 3.56 38.03 -22.46
N ILE A 166 2.38 37.51 -22.11
CA ILE A 166 1.08 38.01 -22.59
C ILE A 166 0.66 39.33 -21.91
N HIS A 167 1.32 39.72 -20.82
CA HIS A 167 1.03 40.93 -20.05
C HIS A 167 2.04 42.09 -20.25
N LEU A 168 2.89 42.03 -21.28
CA LEU A 168 3.78 43.12 -21.71
C LEU A 168 3.44 43.60 -23.12
#